data_AF-A0A7C7NWY6-F1
#
_entry.id   AF-A0A7C7NWY6-F1
#
_cell.length_a   1.000
_cell.length_b   1.000
_cell.length_c   1.000
_cell.angle_alpha   90.00
_cell.angle_beta   90.00
_cell.angle_gamma   90.00
#
_symmetry.space_group_name_H-M   'P 1'
#
loop_
_entity.id
_entity.type
_entity.pdbx_description
1 polymer ?
#
loop_
_entity_poly.entity_id
_entity_poly.type
_entity_poly.pdbx_seq_one_letter_code
_entity_poly.pdbx_strand_id
1 'polypeptide(L)'
;MINPDTQLFSSVSVLAEFHPLARAVQFWSDKNGQHHSKVVYEHIAPTAMQALEVDIAIIADQLGKASLPDFYQFCSDIELIFHGAQPSGPVAAISDIDWLRLRRISIYAQYWKNRNPAEVNKLLSFVMGIPLYSQIVAQLIASEKSDSKQGILQGITLSGGVYLVGVERYKQLFRREIDQAFNEAKVLVSAFRGTHEENAAELINSMVEAALPK
;
A
#
# COMPACT_ATOMS: atom_id res chain seq x y z
N MET A 1 -2.11 -10.92 -16.22
CA MET A 1 -1.05 -11.55 -15.41
C MET A 1 -0.26 -10.40 -14.81
N ILE A 2 -0.19 -10.28 -13.48
CA ILE A 2 0.60 -9.21 -12.84
C ILE A 2 2.08 -9.50 -13.11
N ASN A 3 2.83 -8.49 -13.55
CA ASN A 3 4.27 -8.60 -13.78
C ASN A 3 4.94 -9.06 -12.47
N PRO A 4 5.76 -10.14 -12.46
CA PRO A 4 6.46 -10.61 -11.26
C PRO A 4 7.25 -9.50 -10.53
N ASP A 5 7.81 -8.55 -11.28
CA ASP A 5 8.51 -7.40 -10.71
C ASP A 5 7.54 -6.48 -9.94
N THR A 6 6.30 -6.31 -10.43
CA THR A 6 5.27 -5.55 -9.70
C THR A 6 4.94 -6.20 -8.36
N GLN A 7 4.86 -7.53 -8.29
CA GLN A 7 4.65 -8.22 -7.02
C GLN A 7 5.85 -8.05 -6.07
N LEU A 8 7.07 -8.06 -6.63
CA LEU A 8 8.31 -7.88 -5.87
C LEU A 8 8.37 -6.51 -5.18
N PHE A 9 7.95 -5.44 -5.84
CA PHE A 9 8.03 -4.09 -5.26
C PHE A 9 6.78 -3.69 -4.46
N SER A 10 5.59 -4.15 -4.84
CA SER A 10 4.34 -3.78 -4.12
C SER A 10 4.34 -4.28 -2.67
N SER A 11 4.78 -5.52 -2.45
CA SER A 11 4.85 -6.18 -1.14
C SER A 11 5.78 -5.53 -0.10
N VAL A 12 6.58 -4.53 -0.51
CA VAL A 12 7.47 -3.79 0.39
C VAL A 12 7.21 -2.29 0.37
N SER A 13 6.47 -1.77 -0.61
CA SER A 13 6.34 -0.32 -0.84
C SER A 13 5.65 0.41 0.31
N VAL A 14 4.58 -0.18 0.87
CA VAL A 14 3.90 0.39 2.05
C VAL A 14 4.80 0.32 3.27
N LEU A 15 5.30 -0.86 3.57
CA LEU A 15 6.00 -1.13 4.81
C LEU A 15 7.36 -0.41 4.85
N ALA A 16 8.06 -0.28 3.73
CA ALA A 16 9.30 0.48 3.65
C ALA A 16 9.03 1.98 3.80
N GLU A 17 7.90 2.49 3.31
CA GLU A 17 7.60 3.91 3.39
C GLU A 17 7.07 4.32 4.77
N PHE A 18 6.13 3.56 5.33
CA PHE A 18 5.28 4.00 6.43
C PHE A 18 5.48 3.23 7.74
N HIS A 19 6.15 2.08 7.75
CA HIS A 19 6.31 1.33 9.00
C HIS A 19 7.43 1.97 9.85
N PRO A 20 7.15 2.44 11.08
CA PRO A 20 8.10 3.26 11.85
C PRO A 20 9.35 2.51 12.31
N LEU A 21 9.32 1.18 12.28
CA LEU A 21 10.46 0.32 12.61
C LEU A 21 11.13 -0.28 11.36
N ALA A 22 10.77 0.15 10.15
CA ALA A 22 11.39 -0.38 8.94
C ALA A 22 12.85 0.08 8.83
N ARG A 23 13.76 -0.88 8.67
CA ARG A 23 15.20 -0.62 8.62
C ARG A 23 15.81 -0.88 7.25
N ALA A 24 15.43 -1.98 6.63
CA ALA A 24 15.93 -2.39 5.33
C ALA A 24 14.87 -3.13 4.53
N VAL A 25 15.08 -3.20 3.22
CA VAL A 25 14.34 -4.06 2.31
C VAL A 25 15.27 -5.17 1.86
N GLN A 26 14.85 -6.41 2.04
CA GLN A 26 15.56 -7.60 1.59
C GLN A 26 14.86 -8.16 0.36
N PHE A 27 15.63 -8.39 -0.69
CA PHE A 27 15.23 -9.12 -1.89
C PHE A 27 16.01 -10.43 -1.94
N TRP A 28 15.37 -11.51 -2.38
CA TRP A 28 16.06 -12.79 -2.58
C TRP A 28 15.44 -13.62 -3.68
N SER A 29 16.20 -14.59 -4.19
CA SER A 29 15.70 -15.63 -5.08
C SER A 29 15.69 -16.98 -4.35
N ASP A 30 14.59 -17.73 -4.47
CA ASP A 30 14.50 -19.05 -3.88
C ASP A 30 15.20 -20.14 -4.74
N LYS A 31 15.07 -21.39 -4.30
CA LYS A 31 15.66 -22.54 -5.00
C LYS A 31 15.04 -22.81 -6.37
N ASN A 32 13.82 -22.31 -6.62
CA ASN A 32 13.10 -22.43 -7.87
C ASN A 32 13.32 -21.22 -8.79
N GLY A 33 14.12 -20.24 -8.36
CA GLY A 33 14.37 -19.01 -9.10
C GLY A 33 13.26 -17.96 -8.97
N GLN A 34 12.31 -18.13 -8.05
CA GLN A 34 11.28 -17.12 -7.80
C GLN A 34 11.86 -15.99 -6.96
N HIS A 35 11.55 -14.76 -7.34
CA HIS A 35 11.97 -13.56 -6.62
C HIS A 35 10.99 -13.22 -5.51
N HIS A 36 11.54 -12.83 -4.37
CA HIS A 36 10.80 -12.51 -3.17
C HIS A 36 11.38 -11.24 -2.53
N SER A 37 10.55 -10.56 -1.75
CA SER A 37 10.96 -9.37 -1.01
C SER A 37 10.26 -9.31 0.35
N LYS A 38 10.89 -8.61 1.29
CA LYS A 38 10.31 -8.29 2.60
C LYS A 38 10.99 -7.08 3.21
N VAL A 39 10.30 -6.43 4.12
CA VAL A 39 10.89 -5.41 4.99
C VAL A 39 11.50 -6.07 6.23
N VAL A 40 12.71 -5.65 6.57
CA VAL A 40 13.42 -6.00 7.79
C VAL A 40 13.22 -4.88 8.80
N TYR A 41 12.78 -5.24 10.00
CA TYR A 41 12.45 -4.30 11.05
C TYR A 41 13.54 -4.20 12.12
N GLU A 42 13.55 -3.10 12.86
CA GLU A 42 14.25 -3.03 14.13
C GLU A 42 13.62 -3.98 15.16
N HIS A 43 14.47 -4.60 15.97
CA HIS A 43 14.04 -5.51 17.04
C HIS A 43 13.84 -4.75 18.35
N ILE A 44 13.03 -3.70 18.31
CA ILE A 44 12.64 -2.89 19.47
C ILE A 44 11.12 -2.87 19.62
N ALA A 45 10.64 -2.72 20.85
CA ALA A 45 9.21 -2.54 21.08
C ALA A 45 8.76 -1.15 20.58
N PRO A 46 7.67 -1.05 19.80
CA PRO A 46 7.15 0.25 19.38
C PRO A 46 6.65 1.03 20.59
N THR A 47 6.83 2.36 20.56
CA THR A 47 6.13 3.25 21.49
C THR A 47 4.62 3.18 21.29
N ALA A 48 3.84 3.69 22.24
CA ALA A 48 2.37 3.70 22.14
C ALA A 48 1.87 4.43 20.88
N MET A 49 2.53 5.51 20.47
CA MET A 49 2.21 6.24 19.23
C MET A 49 2.54 5.40 18.00
N GLN A 50 3.75 4.81 17.96
CA GLN A 50 4.18 3.95 16.85
C GLN A 50 3.32 2.69 16.73
N ALA A 51 2.72 2.19 17.81
CA ALA A 51 1.86 1.01 17.74
C ALA A 51 0.66 1.22 16.79
N LEU A 52 0.07 2.42 16.77
CA LEU A 52 -0.99 2.75 15.82
C LEU A 52 -0.46 2.88 14.40
N GLU A 53 0.70 3.52 14.21
CA GLU A 53 1.36 3.65 12.90
C GLU A 53 1.73 2.27 12.31
N VAL A 54 2.20 1.34 13.15
CA VAL A 54 2.47 -0.06 12.79
C VAL A 54 1.18 -0.74 12.33
N ASP A 55 0.10 -0.62 13.10
CA ASP A 55 -1.19 -1.22 12.74
C ASP A 55 -1.69 -0.66 11.39
N ILE A 56 -1.58 0.66 11.19
CA ILE A 56 -1.97 1.32 9.94
C ILE A 56 -1.13 0.82 8.76
N ALA A 57 0.20 0.77 8.88
CA ALA A 57 1.09 0.34 7.80
C ALA A 57 0.83 -1.12 7.41
N ILE A 58 0.65 -2.01 8.38
CA ILE A 58 0.36 -3.44 8.13
C ILE A 58 -1.00 -3.60 7.45
N ILE A 59 -2.02 -2.90 7.92
CA ILE A 59 -3.35 -2.98 7.32
C ILE A 59 -3.35 -2.40 5.90
N ALA A 60 -2.69 -1.27 5.66
CA ALA A 60 -2.60 -0.70 4.33
C ALA A 60 -1.87 -1.62 3.33
N ASP A 61 -0.84 -2.34 3.78
CA ASP A 61 -0.15 -3.35 2.96
C ASP A 61 -1.09 -4.50 2.57
N GLN A 62 -1.83 -5.06 3.55
CA GLN A 62 -2.78 -6.15 3.30
C GLN A 62 -3.95 -5.72 2.39
N LEU A 63 -4.45 -4.50 2.57
CA LEU A 63 -5.51 -3.92 1.76
C LEU A 63 -5.07 -3.67 0.31
N GLY A 64 -3.76 -3.60 0.03
CA GLY A 64 -3.21 -3.46 -1.33
C GLY A 64 -3.66 -4.57 -2.28
N LYS A 65 -4.08 -5.74 -1.77
CA LYS A 65 -4.62 -6.85 -2.56
C LYS A 65 -6.05 -6.63 -3.05
N ALA A 66 -6.78 -5.70 -2.43
CA ALA A 66 -8.19 -5.42 -2.72
C ALA A 66 -8.41 -4.05 -3.37
N SER A 67 -7.40 -3.19 -3.40
CA SER A 67 -7.52 -1.84 -3.97
C SER A 67 -7.74 -1.83 -5.48
N LEU A 68 -7.49 -2.95 -6.16
CA LEU A 68 -7.69 -3.16 -7.59
C LEU A 68 -8.35 -4.52 -7.82
N PRO A 69 -9.11 -4.71 -8.92
CA PRO A 69 -9.37 -3.73 -9.98
C PRO A 69 -10.47 -2.70 -9.65
N ASP A 70 -11.29 -2.94 -8.63
CA ASP A 70 -12.43 -2.07 -8.29
C ASP A 70 -12.09 -1.15 -7.10
N PHE A 71 -11.41 -0.04 -7.39
CA PHE A 71 -10.98 0.93 -6.39
C PHE A 71 -12.15 1.69 -5.76
N TYR A 72 -13.21 1.96 -6.54
CA TYR A 72 -14.42 2.60 -6.02
C TYR A 72 -15.10 1.75 -4.95
N GLN A 73 -15.35 0.47 -5.23
CA GLN A 73 -15.95 -0.42 -4.25
C GLN A 73 -15.02 -0.67 -3.07
N PHE A 74 -13.71 -0.75 -3.29
CA PHE A 74 -12.72 -0.80 -2.22
C PHE A 74 -12.84 0.41 -1.28
N CYS A 75 -12.90 1.64 -1.80
CA CYS A 75 -13.03 2.83 -0.96
C CYS A 75 -14.36 2.83 -0.20
N SER A 76 -15.45 2.41 -0.84
CA SER A 76 -16.77 2.25 -0.21
C SER A 76 -16.74 1.24 0.94
N ASP A 77 -16.06 0.11 0.77
CA ASP A 77 -15.85 -0.88 1.84
C ASP A 77 -15.10 -0.28 3.03
N ILE A 78 -14.04 0.51 2.78
CA ILE A 78 -13.29 1.21 3.83
C ILE A 78 -14.17 2.19 4.60
N GLU A 79 -15.02 2.98 3.92
CA GLU A 79 -15.98 3.85 4.59
C GLU A 79 -16.93 3.05 5.48
N LEU A 80 -17.53 1.98 4.95
CA LEU A 80 -18.43 1.11 5.72
C LEU A 80 -17.75 0.58 6.99
N ILE A 81 -16.52 0.09 6.87
CA ILE A 81 -15.73 -0.39 8.02
C ILE A 81 -15.51 0.71 9.05
N PHE A 82 -15.18 1.94 8.62
CA PHE A 82 -14.98 3.08 9.51
C PHE A 82 -16.29 3.58 10.15
N HIS A 83 -17.42 3.20 9.57
CA HIS A 83 -18.76 3.40 10.11
C HIS A 83 -19.26 2.22 10.98
N GLY A 84 -18.43 1.19 11.18
CA GLY A 84 -18.76 0.03 12.01
C GLY A 84 -19.56 -1.07 11.30
N ALA A 85 -19.72 -0.97 9.98
CA ALA A 85 -20.36 -1.99 9.16
C ALA A 85 -19.35 -3.02 8.64
N GLN A 86 -19.86 -4.16 8.15
CA GLN A 86 -19.04 -5.13 7.43
C GLN A 86 -18.93 -4.71 5.96
N PRO A 87 -17.76 -4.91 5.32
CA PRO A 87 -17.64 -4.73 3.88
C PRO A 87 -18.35 -5.86 3.14
N SER A 88 -18.71 -5.63 1.88
CA SER A 88 -19.31 -6.65 1.00
C SER A 88 -18.58 -6.79 -0.33
N GLY A 89 -17.61 -5.92 -0.60
CA GLY A 89 -16.85 -5.89 -1.84
C GLY A 89 -15.46 -6.51 -1.72
N PRO A 90 -14.45 -5.94 -2.43
CA PRO A 90 -13.09 -6.47 -2.50
C PRO A 90 -12.43 -6.71 -1.15
N VAL A 91 -12.72 -5.89 -0.13
CA VAL A 91 -12.09 -6.04 1.20
C VAL A 91 -12.58 -7.32 1.89
N ALA A 92 -13.85 -7.68 1.69
CA ALA A 92 -14.42 -8.92 2.24
C ALA A 92 -13.81 -10.19 1.60
N ALA A 93 -13.23 -10.08 0.41
CA ALA A 93 -12.62 -11.19 -0.31
C ALA A 93 -11.16 -11.48 0.12
N ILE A 94 -10.55 -10.64 0.96
CA ILE A 94 -9.18 -10.86 1.46
C ILE A 94 -9.20 -11.97 2.51
N SER A 95 -8.53 -13.09 2.22
CA SER A 95 -8.50 -14.26 3.11
C SER A 95 -7.58 -14.11 4.33
N ASP A 96 -6.54 -13.28 4.25
CA ASP A 96 -5.47 -13.18 5.24
C ASP A 96 -5.36 -11.81 5.93
N ILE A 97 -6.44 -11.03 5.93
CA ILE A 97 -6.46 -9.71 6.59
C ILE A 97 -6.54 -9.84 8.12
N ASP A 98 -5.76 -9.01 8.82
CA ASP A 98 -5.80 -8.89 10.28
C ASP A 98 -7.01 -8.03 10.69
N TRP A 99 -8.19 -8.66 10.75
CA TRP A 99 -9.44 -7.98 11.12
C TRP A 99 -9.37 -7.31 12.50
N LEU A 100 -8.58 -7.82 13.43
CA LEU A 100 -8.46 -7.23 14.76
C LEU A 100 -7.75 -5.87 14.67
N ARG A 101 -6.64 -5.78 13.94
CA ARG A 101 -5.96 -4.51 13.66
C ARG A 101 -6.85 -3.51 12.93
N LEU A 102 -7.50 -3.95 11.85
CA LEU A 102 -8.39 -3.07 11.09
C LEU A 102 -9.55 -2.53 11.95
N ARG A 103 -10.12 -3.38 12.82
CA ARG A 103 -11.15 -2.96 13.79
C ARG A 103 -10.61 -1.97 14.81
N ARG A 104 -9.38 -2.13 15.32
CA ARG A 104 -8.77 -1.15 16.24
C ARG A 104 -8.66 0.23 15.59
N ILE A 105 -8.21 0.29 14.34
CA ILE A 105 -8.10 1.54 13.57
C ILE A 105 -9.50 2.17 13.39
N SER A 106 -10.50 1.37 13.02
CA SER A 106 -11.88 1.84 12.86
C SER A 106 -12.48 2.37 14.19
N ILE A 107 -12.29 1.65 15.31
CA ILE A 107 -12.76 2.10 16.63
C ILE A 107 -12.09 3.41 17.04
N TYR A 108 -10.79 3.54 16.79
CA TYR A 108 -10.06 4.79 17.02
C TYR A 108 -10.68 5.94 16.20
N ALA A 109 -10.93 5.72 14.91
CA ALA A 109 -11.57 6.70 14.04
C ALA A 109 -12.97 7.11 14.54
N GLN A 110 -13.81 6.15 14.92
CA GLN A 110 -15.16 6.40 15.43
C GLN A 110 -15.15 7.21 16.73
N TYR A 111 -14.24 6.88 17.65
CA TYR A 111 -14.08 7.62 18.91
C TYR A 111 -13.73 9.10 18.68
N TRP A 112 -12.86 9.38 17.71
CA TRP A 112 -12.43 10.74 17.38
C TRP A 112 -13.38 11.49 16.44
N LYS A 113 -14.34 10.81 15.79
CA LYS A 113 -15.20 11.40 14.74
C LYS A 113 -15.88 12.71 15.17
N ASN A 114 -16.43 12.75 16.38
CA ASN A 114 -17.12 13.94 16.90
C ASN A 114 -16.18 14.96 17.56
N ARG A 115 -14.92 14.59 17.82
CA ARG A 115 -13.95 15.40 18.57
C ARG A 115 -12.91 16.06 17.67
N ASN A 116 -12.50 15.35 16.63
CA ASN A 116 -11.54 15.79 15.65
C ASN A 116 -11.85 15.15 14.28
N PRO A 117 -12.92 15.60 13.60
CA PRO A 117 -13.33 15.04 12.30
C PRO A 117 -12.27 15.23 11.22
N ALA A 118 -11.44 16.27 11.30
CA ALA A 118 -10.36 16.51 10.36
C ALA A 118 -9.31 15.40 10.41
N GLU A 119 -8.95 14.94 11.61
CA GLU A 119 -7.97 13.85 11.77
C GLU A 119 -8.51 12.50 11.30
N VAL A 120 -9.79 12.24 11.57
CA VAL A 120 -10.47 11.05 11.05
C VAL A 120 -10.53 11.06 9.53
N ASN A 121 -10.79 12.22 8.92
CA ASN A 121 -10.77 12.37 7.47
C ASN A 121 -9.39 12.10 6.87
N LYS A 122 -8.30 12.51 7.53
CA LYS A 122 -6.94 12.20 7.08
C LYS A 122 -6.66 10.70 7.17
N LEU A 123 -7.01 10.08 8.30
CA LEU A 123 -6.84 8.64 8.51
C LEU A 123 -7.61 7.83 7.46
N LEU A 124 -8.87 8.20 7.19
CA LEU A 124 -9.70 7.55 6.18
C LEU A 124 -9.06 7.68 4.79
N SER A 125 -8.65 8.89 4.40
CA SER A 125 -7.97 9.12 3.13
C SER A 125 -6.64 8.36 3.02
N PHE A 126 -5.93 8.18 4.12
CA PHE A 126 -4.70 7.39 4.16
C PHE A 126 -4.98 5.90 3.93
N VAL A 127 -5.96 5.32 4.66
CA VAL A 127 -6.32 3.91 4.52
C VAL A 127 -6.92 3.58 3.15
N MET A 128 -7.54 4.55 2.47
CA MET A 128 -7.94 4.42 1.07
C MET A 128 -6.76 4.53 0.09
N GLY A 129 -5.90 5.52 0.29
CA GLY A 129 -4.88 5.91 -0.71
C GLY A 129 -3.63 5.02 -0.70
N ILE A 130 -3.14 4.62 0.47
CA ILE A 130 -1.89 3.86 0.57
C ILE A 130 -1.93 2.50 -0.13
N PRO A 131 -3.02 1.72 -0.04
CA PRO A 131 -3.17 0.49 -0.80
C PRO A 131 -2.97 0.70 -2.31
N LEU A 132 -3.62 1.71 -2.88
CA LEU A 132 -3.48 2.05 -4.30
C LEU A 132 -2.09 2.60 -4.64
N TYR A 133 -1.54 3.49 -3.80
CA TYR A 133 -0.17 4.00 -3.92
C TYR A 133 0.84 2.86 -4.09
N SER A 134 0.71 1.79 -3.30
CA SER A 134 1.65 0.66 -3.35
C SER A 134 1.65 -0.03 -4.71
N GLN A 135 0.48 -0.17 -5.33
CA GLN A 135 0.33 -0.73 -6.67
C GLN A 135 0.92 0.20 -7.74
N ILE A 136 0.67 1.51 -7.64
CA ILE A 136 1.21 2.49 -8.60
C ILE A 136 2.74 2.53 -8.52
N VAL A 137 3.33 2.64 -7.31
CA VAL A 137 4.80 2.61 -7.12
C VAL A 137 5.39 1.36 -7.73
N ALA A 138 4.82 0.20 -7.42
CA ALA A 138 5.36 -1.06 -7.89
C ALA A 138 5.30 -1.20 -9.42
N GLN A 139 4.25 -0.70 -10.05
CA GLN A 139 4.12 -0.69 -11.50
C GLN A 139 5.07 0.32 -12.15
N LEU A 140 5.28 1.50 -11.55
CA LEU A 140 6.26 2.48 -12.02
C LEU A 140 7.66 1.90 -11.97
N ILE A 141 8.06 1.32 -10.83
CA ILE A 141 9.36 0.65 -10.70
C ILE A 141 9.48 -0.49 -11.73
N ALA A 142 8.48 -1.36 -11.84
CA ALA A 142 8.52 -2.52 -12.74
C ALA A 142 8.60 -2.14 -14.22
N SER A 143 7.84 -1.13 -14.65
CA SER A 143 7.75 -0.70 -16.06
C SER A 143 9.00 0.05 -16.53
N GLU A 144 9.69 0.77 -15.64
CA GLU A 144 10.82 1.60 -16.04
C GLU A 144 12.14 0.85 -16.14
N LYS A 145 12.93 1.16 -17.17
CA LYS A 145 14.33 0.76 -17.23
C LYS A 145 15.15 1.67 -16.33
N SER A 146 15.32 1.27 -15.07
CA SER A 146 16.11 1.97 -14.07
C SER A 146 17.33 1.15 -13.65
N ASP A 147 18.50 1.80 -13.57
CA ASP A 147 19.74 1.19 -13.06
C ASP A 147 19.56 0.69 -11.62
N SER A 148 18.76 1.39 -10.82
CA SER A 148 18.40 0.99 -9.46
C SER A 148 17.68 -0.36 -9.44
N LYS A 149 16.67 -0.53 -10.31
CA LYS A 149 15.95 -1.81 -10.46
C LYS A 149 16.89 -2.90 -10.96
N GLN A 150 17.67 -2.62 -12.00
CA GLN A 150 18.60 -3.60 -12.56
C GLN A 150 19.63 -4.07 -11.55
N GLY A 151 20.15 -3.17 -10.71
CA GLY A 151 21.09 -3.52 -9.63
C GLY A 151 20.47 -4.48 -8.61
N ILE A 152 19.21 -4.28 -8.24
CA ILE A 152 18.48 -5.19 -7.34
C ILE A 152 18.30 -6.56 -8.01
N LEU A 153 17.80 -6.59 -9.25
CA LEU A 153 17.54 -7.83 -9.99
C LEU A 153 18.82 -8.63 -10.24
N GLN A 154 19.93 -7.95 -10.59
CA GLN A 154 21.25 -8.57 -10.71
C GLN A 154 21.72 -9.15 -9.38
N GLY A 155 21.48 -8.45 -8.28
CA GLY A 155 21.81 -8.91 -6.92
C GLY A 155 21.12 -10.20 -6.49
N ILE A 156 19.98 -10.53 -7.10
CA ILE A 156 19.19 -11.74 -6.81
C ILE A 156 19.19 -12.77 -7.95
N THR A 157 19.99 -12.57 -9.00
CA THR A 157 19.97 -13.43 -10.20
C THR A 157 20.44 -14.87 -9.92
N LEU A 158 21.30 -15.07 -8.92
CA LEU A 158 21.72 -16.41 -8.50
C LEU A 158 20.68 -17.03 -7.57
N SER A 159 20.43 -18.34 -7.69
CA SER A 159 19.57 -19.06 -6.74
C SER A 159 20.16 -18.98 -5.33
N GLY A 160 19.36 -18.54 -4.36
CA GLY A 160 19.82 -18.22 -3.01
C GLY A 160 20.53 -16.87 -2.88
N GLY A 161 20.57 -16.06 -3.95
CA GLY A 161 21.07 -14.69 -3.93
C GLY A 161 20.22 -13.81 -3.04
N VAL A 162 20.87 -12.92 -2.29
CA VAL A 162 20.22 -11.99 -1.36
C VAL A 162 20.78 -10.59 -1.61
N TYR A 163 19.88 -9.62 -1.78
CA TYR A 163 20.21 -8.21 -1.89
C TYR A 163 19.52 -7.44 -0.76
N LEU A 164 20.28 -6.64 -0.02
CA LEU A 164 19.78 -5.86 1.12
C LEU A 164 20.04 -4.38 0.88
N VAL A 165 19.00 -3.56 1.02
CA VAL A 165 19.09 -2.10 0.89
C VAL A 165 18.45 -1.44 2.11
N GLY A 166 19.12 -0.46 2.72
CA GLY A 166 18.52 0.32 3.81
C GLY A 166 17.27 1.06 3.33
N VAL A 167 16.26 1.21 4.18
CA VAL A 167 14.97 1.85 3.80
C VAL A 167 15.18 3.26 3.27
N GLU A 168 15.99 4.08 3.93
CA GLU A 168 16.31 5.43 3.43
C GLU A 168 16.97 5.41 2.06
N ARG A 169 17.83 4.41 1.80
CA ARG A 169 18.43 4.24 0.49
C ARG A 169 17.41 3.78 -0.55
N TYR A 170 16.50 2.87 -0.19
CA TYR A 170 15.41 2.43 -1.06
C TYR A 170 14.53 3.62 -1.48
N LYS A 171 14.13 4.46 -0.52
CA LYS A 171 13.37 5.69 -0.78
C LYS A 171 14.11 6.64 -1.72
N GLN A 172 15.42 6.80 -1.56
CA GLN A 172 16.24 7.61 -2.45
C GLN A 172 16.31 7.03 -3.88
N LEU A 173 16.46 5.71 -4.00
CA LEU A 173 16.59 5.03 -5.29
C LEU A 173 15.32 5.12 -6.13
N PHE A 174 14.15 5.17 -5.48
CA PHE A 174 12.83 5.18 -6.12
C PHE A 174 12.01 6.44 -5.80
N ARG A 175 12.70 7.54 -5.46
CA ARG A 175 12.04 8.75 -4.98
C ARG A 175 11.02 9.30 -5.96
N ARG A 176 11.35 9.28 -7.26
CA ARG A 176 10.47 9.80 -8.30
C ARG A 176 9.19 8.99 -8.40
N GLU A 177 9.32 7.66 -8.38
CA GLU A 177 8.19 6.73 -8.50
C GLU A 177 7.29 6.82 -7.26
N ILE A 178 7.89 6.95 -6.07
CA ILE A 178 7.20 7.20 -4.79
C ILE A 178 6.44 8.53 -4.83
N ASP A 179 7.11 9.64 -5.17
CA ASP A 179 6.51 10.97 -5.20
C ASP A 179 5.37 11.04 -6.22
N GLN A 180 5.54 10.43 -7.40
CA GLN A 180 4.50 10.34 -8.42
C GLN A 180 3.30 9.54 -7.93
N ALA A 181 3.51 8.32 -7.44
CA ALA A 181 2.43 7.46 -6.96
C ALA A 181 1.66 8.07 -5.78
N PHE A 182 2.36 8.79 -4.90
CA PHE A 182 1.73 9.45 -3.76
C PHE A 182 0.79 10.57 -4.22
N ASN A 183 1.21 11.36 -5.21
CA ASN A 183 0.36 12.38 -5.81
C ASN A 183 -0.86 11.79 -6.51
N GLU A 184 -0.68 10.72 -7.30
CA GLU A 184 -1.78 10.05 -7.99
C GLU A 184 -2.80 9.46 -7.02
N ALA A 185 -2.34 8.71 -6.01
CA ALA A 185 -3.22 8.14 -4.99
C ALA A 185 -4.03 9.23 -4.26
N LYS A 186 -3.40 10.38 -3.95
CA LYS A 186 -4.07 11.51 -3.32
C LYS A 186 -5.16 12.11 -4.22
N VAL A 187 -4.89 12.27 -5.51
CA VAL A 187 -5.86 12.78 -6.49
C VAL A 187 -7.05 11.83 -6.60
N LEU A 188 -6.79 10.52 -6.69
CA LEU A 188 -7.82 9.49 -6.85
C LEU A 188 -8.72 9.37 -5.62
N VAL A 189 -8.16 9.42 -4.42
CA VAL A 189 -8.96 9.49 -3.17
C VAL A 189 -9.78 10.77 -3.12
N SER A 190 -9.22 11.90 -3.54
CA SER A 190 -9.95 13.17 -3.56
C SER A 190 -11.10 13.15 -4.57
N ALA A 191 -10.89 12.53 -5.73
CA ALA A 191 -11.92 12.32 -6.74
C ALA A 191 -13.04 11.42 -6.20
N PHE A 192 -12.71 10.26 -5.62
CA PHE A 192 -13.71 9.36 -5.01
C PHE A 192 -14.60 10.10 -4.00
N ARG A 193 -13.99 10.87 -3.10
CA ARG A 193 -14.71 11.62 -2.07
C ARG A 193 -15.56 12.78 -2.63
N GLY A 194 -15.25 13.26 -3.82
CA GLY A 194 -15.97 14.34 -4.50
C GLY A 194 -17.05 13.87 -5.46
N THR A 195 -17.08 12.58 -5.83
CA THR A 195 -18.00 12.02 -6.84
C THR A 195 -19.08 11.16 -6.18
N HIS A 196 -20.34 11.58 -6.29
CA HIS A 196 -21.50 10.86 -5.74
C HIS A 196 -22.60 10.63 -6.79
N GLU A 197 -22.23 10.63 -8.06
CA GLU A 197 -23.14 10.48 -9.21
C GLU A 197 -23.41 8.99 -9.52
N GLU A 198 -24.45 8.71 -10.31
CA GLU A 198 -24.84 7.33 -10.69
C GLU A 198 -23.72 6.55 -11.41
N ASN A 199 -22.80 7.24 -12.06
CA ASN A 199 -21.65 6.69 -12.79
C ASN A 199 -20.30 6.82 -12.04
N ALA A 200 -20.32 7.13 -10.74
CA ALA A 200 -19.09 7.38 -9.96
C ALA A 200 -18.09 6.22 -10.03
N ALA A 201 -18.57 4.98 -9.98
CA ALA A 201 -17.72 3.80 -10.03
C ALA A 201 -16.93 3.70 -11.35
N GLU A 202 -17.61 3.91 -12.49
CA GLU A 202 -16.99 3.85 -13.81
C GLU A 202 -15.93 4.95 -13.97
N LEU A 203 -16.25 6.18 -13.55
CA LEU A 203 -15.34 7.32 -13.64
C LEU A 203 -14.09 7.10 -12.79
N ILE A 204 -14.25 6.72 -11.53
CA ILE A 204 -13.13 6.53 -10.60
C ILE A 204 -12.23 5.37 -11.06
N ASN A 205 -12.82 4.23 -11.43
CA ASN A 205 -12.03 3.10 -11.89
C ASN A 205 -11.32 3.41 -13.23
N SER A 206 -11.92 4.20 -14.13
CA SER A 206 -11.25 4.67 -15.35
C SER A 206 -10.08 5.61 -15.06
N MET A 207 -10.20 6.49 -14.07
CA MET A 207 -9.07 7.34 -13.64
C MET A 207 -7.93 6.51 -13.05
N VAL A 208 -8.25 5.48 -12.28
CA VAL A 208 -7.27 4.54 -11.74
C VAL A 208 -6.53 3.84 -12.88
N GLU A 209 -7.26 3.28 -13.86
CA GLU A 209 -6.65 2.65 -15.02
C GLU A 209 -5.73 3.59 -15.81
N ALA A 210 -6.08 4.88 -15.91
CA ALA A 210 -5.24 5.89 -16.55
C ALA A 210 -3.96 6.23 -15.75
N ALA A 211 -4.00 6.10 -14.43
CA ALA A 211 -2.85 6.33 -13.54
C ALA A 211 -1.89 5.13 -13.48
N LEU A 212 -2.35 3.94 -13.89
CA LEU A 212 -1.52 2.74 -13.95
C LEU A 212 -0.62 2.77 -15.20
N PRO A 213 0.71 2.59 -15.04
CA PRO A 213 1.62 2.42 -16.17
C PRO A 213 1.22 1.21 -17.03
N LYS A 214 1.27 1.39 -18.35
CA LYS A 214 0.97 0.32 -19.34
C LYS A 214 2.15 -0.59 -19.60
#